data_AF-T0KEC7-F1
#
_entry.id   AF-T0KEC7-F1
#
_cell.length_a   1.000
_cell.length_b   1.000
_cell.length_c   1.000
_cell.angle_alpha   90.00
_cell.angle_beta   90.00
_cell.angle_gamma   90.00
#
_symmetry.space_group_name_H-M   'P 1'
#
loop_
_entity.id
_entity.type
_entity.pdbx_description
1 polymer ?
#
loop_
_entity_poly.entity_id
_entity_poly.type
_entity_poly.pdbx_seq_one_letter_code
_entity_poly.pdbx_strand_id
1 'polypeptide(L)'
;MTTIETTIRKYAEEREKRLAAVHAEEYASFRDDHKLHDLAVDPFIDYDNLEKGEPLENGDEIKFLAIGAGISCLLFAHRLVKAGFQAQDFVAVDMAGGFGGTW
;
A
#
# COMPACT_ATOMS: atom_id res chain seq x y z
N MET A 1 -13.33 -30.51 31.74
CA MET A 1 -13.16 -29.45 30.74
C MET A 1 -13.91 -29.84 29.49
N THR A 2 -14.72 -28.94 28.95
CA THR A 2 -15.42 -29.14 27.68
C THR A 2 -14.44 -29.03 26.51
N THR A 3 -14.84 -29.51 25.33
CA THR A 3 -14.04 -29.37 24.10
C THR A 3 -13.75 -27.91 23.77
N ILE A 4 -14.72 -27.01 24.03
CA ILE A 4 -14.57 -25.56 23.81
C ILE A 4 -13.50 -24.97 24.73
N GLU A 5 -13.53 -25.29 26.02
CA GLU A 5 -12.53 -24.83 26.99
C GLU A 5 -11.11 -25.29 26.62
N THR A 6 -11.01 -26.53 26.11
CA THR A 6 -9.73 -27.11 25.67
C THR A 6 -9.18 -26.38 24.44
N THR A 7 -10.03 -26.07 23.46
CA THR A 7 -9.65 -25.30 22.26
C THR A 7 -9.23 -23.87 22.61
N ILE A 8 -9.97 -23.19 23.48
CA ILE A 8 -9.64 -21.82 23.92
C ILE A 8 -8.29 -21.82 24.63
N ARG A 9 -8.05 -22.78 25.54
CA ARG A 9 -6.75 -22.91 26.20
C ARG A 9 -5.63 -23.13 25.20
N LYS A 10 -5.84 -23.98 24.20
CA LYS A 10 -4.85 -24.22 23.15
C LYS A 10 -4.56 -22.95 22.34
N TYR A 11 -5.56 -22.14 22.02
CA TYR A 11 -5.35 -20.86 21.34
C TYR A 11 -4.51 -19.89 22.19
N ALA A 12 -4.78 -19.82 23.49
CA ALA A 12 -4.00 -19.00 24.41
C ALA A 12 -2.54 -19.45 24.47
N GLU A 13 -2.28 -20.75 24.63
CA GLU A 13 -0.93 -21.32 24.63
C GLU A 13 -0.16 -20.98 23.34
N GLU A 14 -0.81 -21.10 22.17
CA GLU A 14 -0.18 -20.84 20.88
C GLU A 14 0.04 -19.34 20.60
N ARG A 15 -0.82 -18.46 21.16
CA ARG A 15 -0.62 -17.01 21.14
C ARG A 15 0.58 -16.62 22.00
N GLU A 16 0.64 -17.12 23.23
CA GLU A 16 1.70 -16.77 24.19
C GLU A 16 3.09 -17.16 23.67
N LYS A 17 3.19 -18.32 23.01
CA LYS A 17 4.43 -18.74 22.32
C LYS A 17 4.92 -17.71 21.30
N ARG A 18 4.02 -17.14 20.50
CA ARG A 18 4.39 -16.18 19.44
C ARG A 18 4.76 -14.83 20.03
N LEU A 19 4.05 -14.37 21.06
CA LEU A 19 4.39 -13.10 21.72
C LEU A 19 5.70 -13.18 22.49
N ALA A 20 6.06 -14.34 23.02
CA ALA A 20 7.35 -14.56 23.65
C ALA A 20 8.51 -14.69 22.64
N ALA A 21 8.21 -15.02 21.39
CA ALA A 21 9.22 -15.34 20.36
C ALA A 21 9.41 -14.24 19.32
N VAL A 22 8.43 -13.35 19.10
CA VAL A 22 8.49 -12.32 18.07
C VAL A 22 8.74 -10.97 18.72
N HIS A 23 9.89 -10.38 18.39
CA HIS A 23 10.21 -9.00 18.73
C HIS A 23 10.10 -8.15 17.46
N ALA A 24 9.46 -6.97 17.55
CA ALA A 24 9.21 -6.15 16.37
C ALA A 24 10.52 -5.71 15.68
N GLU A 25 11.61 -5.70 16.44
CA GLU A 25 12.97 -5.39 16.03
C GLU A 25 13.61 -6.48 15.14
N GLU A 26 12.98 -7.65 15.01
CA GLU A 26 13.48 -8.77 14.19
C GLU A 26 13.13 -8.64 12.71
N TYR A 27 12.28 -7.68 12.34
CA TYR A 27 11.93 -7.41 10.95
C TYR A 27 12.73 -6.23 10.42
N ALA A 28 13.44 -6.44 9.32
CA ALA A 28 14.05 -5.38 8.55
C ALA A 28 13.14 -4.98 7.39
N SER A 29 12.94 -3.67 7.21
CA SER A 29 12.33 -3.12 6.01
C SER A 29 13.33 -3.17 4.87
N PHE A 30 12.96 -3.78 3.75
CA PHE A 30 13.77 -3.74 2.53
C PHE A 30 13.93 -2.34 1.96
N ARG A 31 13.07 -1.39 2.35
CA ARG A 31 13.13 0.01 1.91
C ARG A 31 14.11 0.85 2.72
N ASP A 32 14.37 0.47 3.98
CA ASP A 32 15.18 1.28 4.90
C ASP A 32 16.66 0.86 4.89
N ASP A 33 16.95 -0.42 4.60
CA ASP A 33 18.32 -0.91 4.43
C ASP A 33 18.77 -0.77 2.97
N HIS A 34 19.71 0.14 2.72
CA HIS A 34 20.30 0.36 1.39
C HIS A 34 20.85 -0.90 0.72
N LYS A 35 21.25 -1.93 1.47
CA LYS A 35 21.75 -3.20 0.91
C LYS A 35 20.63 -4.11 0.40
N LEU A 36 19.40 -3.91 0.87
CA LEU A 36 18.23 -4.73 0.52
C LEU A 36 17.26 -3.98 -0.38
N HIS A 37 17.54 -2.72 -0.72
CA HIS A 37 16.67 -1.85 -1.50
C HIS A 37 16.26 -2.45 -2.85
N ASP A 38 17.15 -3.17 -3.52
CA ASP A 38 16.86 -3.82 -4.82
C ASP A 38 15.73 -4.87 -4.72
N LEU A 39 15.50 -5.44 -3.52
CA LEU A 39 14.38 -6.36 -3.26
C LEU A 39 13.03 -5.64 -3.11
N ALA A 40 13.05 -4.33 -2.92
CA ALA A 40 11.85 -3.50 -2.78
C ALA A 40 11.45 -2.78 -4.08
N VAL A 41 12.23 -2.92 -5.16
CA VAL A 41 11.93 -2.35 -6.47
C VAL A 41 10.72 -3.05 -7.08
N ASP A 42 9.86 -2.28 -7.75
CA ASP A 42 8.69 -2.81 -8.43
C ASP A 42 9.13 -3.68 -9.64
N PRO A 43 8.83 -4.99 -9.64
CA PRO A 43 9.28 -5.88 -10.70
C PRO A 43 8.37 -5.83 -11.94
N PHE A 44 7.23 -5.14 -11.89
CA PHE A 44 6.22 -5.12 -12.95
C PHE A 44 6.30 -3.89 -13.84
N ILE A 45 7.05 -2.87 -13.43
CA ILE A 45 7.23 -1.65 -14.20
C ILE A 45 8.50 -1.73 -15.05
N ASP A 46 8.33 -1.42 -16.33
CA ASP A 46 9.43 -1.16 -17.23
C ASP A 46 9.70 0.35 -17.24
N TYR A 47 10.67 0.78 -16.42
CA TYR A 47 11.03 2.19 -16.30
C TYR A 47 11.60 2.78 -17.60
N ASP A 48 12.17 1.95 -18.49
CA ASP A 48 12.75 2.40 -19.75
C ASP A 48 11.65 2.70 -20.79
N ASN A 49 10.54 1.98 -20.72
CA ASN A 49 9.41 2.09 -21.66
C ASN A 49 8.15 2.74 -21.05
N LEU A 50 8.25 3.32 -19.87
CA LEU A 50 7.11 3.96 -19.22
C LEU A 50 6.59 5.14 -20.07
N GLU A 51 5.29 5.15 -20.39
CA GLU A 51 4.64 6.32 -20.96
C GLU A 51 4.70 7.45 -19.93
N LYS A 52 5.67 8.35 -20.12
CA LYS A 52 5.78 9.58 -19.34
C LYS A 52 4.69 10.51 -19.86
N GLY A 53 3.55 10.51 -19.18
CA GLY A 53 2.58 11.60 -19.29
C GLY A 53 3.21 12.94 -18.89
N GLU A 54 2.42 14.01 -18.82
CA GLU A 54 2.90 15.28 -18.28
C GLU A 54 3.19 15.10 -16.77
N PRO A 55 4.45 15.23 -16.32
CA PRO A 55 4.78 15.12 -14.92
C PRO A 55 4.26 16.33 -14.15
N LEU A 56 3.89 16.13 -12.89
CA LEU A 56 3.60 17.25 -11.97
C LEU A 56 4.83 18.13 -11.81
N GLU A 57 4.64 19.43 -11.85
CA GLU A 57 5.67 20.42 -11.61
C GLU A 57 5.63 20.92 -10.15
N ASN A 58 6.79 21.35 -9.66
CA ASN A 58 6.85 21.94 -8.33
C ASN A 58 6.06 23.25 -8.30
N GLY A 59 5.00 23.29 -7.49
CA GLY A 59 4.12 24.44 -7.38
C GLY A 59 2.76 24.27 -8.06
N ASP A 60 2.50 23.11 -8.68
CA ASP A 60 1.18 22.81 -9.25
C ASP A 60 0.05 22.88 -8.20
N GLU A 61 -1.05 23.51 -8.59
CA GLU A 61 -2.27 23.56 -7.78
C GLU A 61 -3.18 22.38 -8.11
N ILE A 62 -3.21 21.40 -7.21
CA ILE A 62 -4.04 20.20 -7.35
C ILE A 62 -5.28 20.32 -6.47
N LYS A 63 -6.46 20.21 -7.09
CA LYS A 63 -7.75 20.34 -6.39
C LYS A 63 -8.04 19.16 -5.48
N PHE A 64 -7.77 17.93 -5.95
CA PHE A 64 -7.88 16.71 -5.16
C PHE A 64 -6.65 15.83 -5.36
N LEU A 65 -5.90 15.58 -4.28
CA LEU A 65 -4.74 14.71 -4.28
C LEU A 65 -5.02 13.48 -3.42
N ALA A 66 -4.72 12.29 -3.93
CA ALA A 66 -4.72 11.04 -3.17
C ALA A 66 -3.33 10.42 -3.14
N ILE A 67 -2.94 9.91 -1.97
CA ILE A 67 -1.73 9.09 -1.80
C ILE A 67 -2.17 7.62 -1.83
N GLY A 68 -1.59 6.87 -2.76
CA GLY A 68 -1.98 5.52 -3.13
C GLY A 68 -2.98 5.51 -4.30
N ALA A 69 -2.74 4.62 -5.26
CA ALA A 69 -3.49 4.39 -6.49
C ALA A 69 -4.20 3.02 -6.48
N GLY A 70 -4.53 2.52 -5.29
CA GLY A 70 -5.32 1.30 -5.09
C GLY A 70 -6.83 1.50 -5.30
N ILE A 71 -7.61 0.45 -5.07
CA ILE A 71 -9.06 0.45 -5.30
C ILE A 71 -9.82 1.57 -4.54
N SER A 72 -9.39 1.89 -3.32
CA SER A 72 -9.98 2.96 -2.52
C SER A 72 -9.84 4.33 -3.20
N CYS A 73 -8.67 4.59 -3.80
CA CYS A 73 -8.41 5.81 -4.57
C CYS A 73 -9.28 5.87 -5.81
N LEU A 74 -9.38 4.77 -6.57
CA LEU A 74 -10.23 4.69 -7.76
C LEU A 74 -11.71 4.94 -7.44
N LEU A 75 -12.21 4.37 -6.34
CA LEU A 75 -13.58 4.60 -5.88
C LEU A 75 -13.81 6.05 -5.44
N PHE A 76 -12.82 6.67 -4.81
CA PHE A 76 -12.87 8.07 -4.43
C PHE A 76 -12.93 8.98 -5.67
N ALA A 77 -12.03 8.77 -6.64
CA ALA A 77 -12.04 9.47 -7.92
C ALA A 77 -13.38 9.32 -8.65
N HIS A 78 -13.92 8.10 -8.72
CA HIS A 78 -15.23 7.84 -9.31
C HIS A 78 -16.34 8.64 -8.60
N ARG A 79 -16.33 8.72 -7.27
CA ARG A 79 -17.33 9.50 -6.52
C ARG A 79 -17.21 11.00 -6.79
N LEU A 80 -16.00 11.53 -6.94
CA LEU A 80 -15.78 12.93 -7.32
C LEU A 80 -16.36 13.22 -8.71
N VAL A 81 -16.10 12.35 -9.69
CA VAL A 81 -16.68 12.47 -11.03
C VAL A 81 -18.20 12.43 -10.99
N LYS A 82 -18.78 11.50 -10.21
CA LYS A 82 -20.24 11.42 -10.01
C LYS A 82 -20.83 12.65 -9.32
N ALA A 83 -20.05 13.37 -8.53
CA ALA A 83 -20.44 14.62 -7.88
C ALA A 83 -20.31 15.85 -8.80
N GLY A 84 -19.83 15.67 -10.04
CA GLY A 84 -19.72 16.73 -11.04
C GLY A 84 -18.33 17.37 -11.16
N PHE A 85 -17.31 16.83 -10.49
CA PHE A 85 -15.93 17.23 -10.71
C PHE A 85 -15.36 16.59 -11.97
N GLN A 86 -14.37 17.23 -12.60
CA GLN A 86 -13.73 16.68 -13.78
C GLN A 86 -12.66 15.66 -13.37
N ALA A 87 -12.39 14.66 -14.20
CA ALA A 87 -11.34 13.68 -13.89
C ALA A 87 -9.96 14.32 -13.73
N GLN A 88 -9.67 15.36 -14.52
CA GLN A 88 -8.42 16.14 -14.45
C GLN A 88 -8.26 16.98 -13.16
N ASP A 89 -9.33 17.16 -12.38
CA ASP A 89 -9.25 17.83 -11.07
C ASP A 89 -8.59 16.92 -10.00
N PHE A 90 -8.40 15.64 -10.30
CA PHE A 90 -7.95 14.62 -9.38
C PHE A 90 -6.61 14.02 -9.80
N VAL A 91 -5.69 13.91 -8.86
CA VAL A 91 -4.38 13.28 -9.06
C VAL A 91 -4.17 12.20 -8.01
N ALA A 92 -3.75 11.01 -8.46
CA ALA A 92 -3.29 9.93 -7.61
C ALA A 92 -1.76 9.85 -7.68
N VAL A 93 -1.11 9.79 -6.52
CA VAL A 93 0.33 9.59 -6.40
C VAL A 93 0.58 8.28 -5.66
N ASP A 94 1.29 7.35 -6.29
CA ASP A 94 1.68 6.08 -5.68
C ASP A 94 3.17 5.80 -5.94
N MET A 95 3.78 5.02 -5.06
CA MET A 95 5.12 4.45 -5.31
C MET A 95 5.05 3.26 -6.27
N ALA A 96 3.91 2.58 -6.38
CA ALA A 96 3.69 1.53 -7.35
C ALA A 96 3.76 2.09 -8.78
N GLY A 97 4.20 1.26 -9.73
CA GLY A 97 4.29 1.63 -11.14
C GLY A 97 2.96 1.82 -11.86
N GLY A 98 1.82 1.63 -11.19
CA GLY A 98 0.49 1.75 -11.77
C GLY A 98 -0.63 1.64 -10.74
N PHE A 99 -1.86 1.45 -11.23
CA PHE A 99 -3.04 1.27 -10.40
C PHE A 99 -3.15 -0.16 -9.86
N GLY A 100 -3.78 -0.31 -8.69
CA GLY A 100 -4.10 -1.61 -8.10
C GLY A 100 -3.66 -1.73 -6.64
N GLY A 101 -2.54 -1.10 -6.31
CA GLY A 101 -2.00 -1.02 -4.96
C GLY A 101 -1.52 -2.39 -4.48
N THR A 102 -2.39 -3.15 -3.82
CA THR A 102 -2.08 -4.53 -3.42
C THR A 102 -2.09 -5.52 -4.59
N TRP A 103 -2.79 -5.17 -5.68
CA TRP A 103 -2.95 -5.97 -6.89
C TRP A 103 -2.16 -5.37 -8.03
#